data_AF-A0A1H3RNH8-F1
#
_entry.id   AF-A0A1H3RNH8-F1
#
_cell.length_a   1.000
_cell.length_b   1.000
_cell.length_c   1.000
_cell.angle_alpha   90.00
_cell.angle_beta   90.00
_cell.angle_gamma   90.00
#
_symmetry.space_group_name_H-M   'P 1'
#
loop_
_entity.id
_entity.type
_entity.pdbx_description
1 polymer ?
#
loop_
_entity_poly.entity_id
_entity_poly.type
_entity_poly.pdbx_seq_one_letter_code
_entity_poly.pdbx_strand_id
1 'polypeptide(L)'
;MSDNSIASEEEQITTQESITQDEIKAKKKKTKNWSQILITTCLILILFMTFLIYTGQEVQVAPQQWEYKIIDVFPNQSNNRTGAGSGEYNSISPSPFELNELGSEGWELVTSYLEMETAYPNFGNEDYVTGIRENVRPQRLVLIYKRPITSQNSN
;
A
#
# COMPACT_ATOMS: atom_id res chain seq x y z
N MET A 1 38.44 -89.02 20.82
CA MET A 1 37.04 -88.58 20.61
C MET A 1 36.93 -87.06 20.80
N SER A 2 37.92 -86.26 20.34
CA SER A 2 38.01 -84.80 20.57
C SER A 2 37.97 -83.97 19.29
N ASP A 3 38.27 -84.54 18.12
CA ASP A 3 38.51 -83.73 16.91
C ASP A 3 37.22 -83.32 16.18
N ASN A 4 36.09 -83.96 16.51
CA ASN A 4 34.81 -83.69 15.87
C ASN A 4 34.06 -82.49 16.48
N SER A 5 34.43 -82.03 17.70
CA SER A 5 33.80 -80.84 18.28
C SER A 5 34.46 -79.54 17.78
N ILE A 6 35.77 -79.58 17.52
CA ILE A 6 36.54 -78.41 17.08
C ILE A 6 36.14 -77.99 15.66
N ALA A 7 35.98 -78.95 14.74
CA ALA A 7 35.51 -78.67 13.38
C ALA A 7 34.09 -78.06 13.37
N SER A 8 33.24 -78.45 14.33
CA SER A 8 31.87 -77.92 14.43
C SER A 8 31.79 -76.51 15.02
N GLU A 9 32.80 -76.08 15.80
CA GLU A 9 32.89 -74.72 16.34
C GLU A 9 33.43 -73.73 15.29
N GLU A 10 34.44 -74.12 14.51
CA GLU A 10 35.00 -73.25 13.45
C GLU A 10 33.98 -72.95 12.34
N GLU A 11 33.17 -73.93 11.94
CA GLU A 11 32.11 -73.73 10.94
C GLU A 11 30.98 -72.82 11.47
N GLN A 12 30.64 -72.93 12.76
CA GLN A 12 29.67 -72.03 13.41
C GLN A 12 30.20 -70.60 13.54
N ILE A 13 31.47 -70.41 13.88
CA ILE A 13 32.10 -69.09 13.97
C ILE A 13 32.15 -68.43 12.59
N THR A 14 32.56 -69.17 11.56
CA THR A 14 32.62 -68.67 10.17
C THR A 14 31.24 -68.29 9.64
N THR A 15 30.22 -69.09 9.98
CA THR A 15 28.82 -68.80 9.62
C THR A 15 28.32 -67.55 10.33
N GLN A 16 28.60 -67.38 11.63
CA GLN A 16 28.19 -66.22 12.41
C GLN A 16 28.87 -64.92 11.94
N GLU A 17 30.15 -64.98 11.56
CA GLU A 17 30.88 -63.87 10.96
C GLU A 17 30.33 -63.48 9.59
N SER A 18 29.94 -64.46 8.76
CA SER A 18 29.33 -64.18 7.45
C SER A 18 27.97 -63.49 7.58
N ILE A 19 27.13 -63.95 8.52
CA ILE A 19 25.80 -63.38 8.81
C ILE A 19 25.95 -61.93 9.30
N THR A 20 26.89 -61.67 10.21
CA THR A 20 27.13 -60.31 10.73
C THR A 20 27.67 -59.36 9.66
N GLN A 21 28.55 -59.81 8.77
CA GLN A 21 29.04 -59.00 7.66
C GLN A 21 27.92 -58.65 6.66
N ASP A 22 27.02 -59.58 6.38
CA ASP A 22 25.90 -59.34 5.47
C ASP A 22 24.85 -58.41 6.08
N GLU A 23 24.58 -58.50 7.38
CA GLU A 23 23.74 -57.54 8.10
C GLU A 23 24.35 -56.12 8.10
N ILE A 24 25.67 -55.99 8.28
CA ILE A 24 26.36 -54.70 8.24
C ILE A 24 26.29 -54.09 6.83
N LYS A 25 26.52 -54.90 5.78
CA LYS A 25 26.39 -54.46 4.39
C LYS A 25 24.96 -54.03 4.06
N ALA A 26 23.95 -54.77 4.54
CA ALA A 26 22.54 -54.42 4.36
C ALA A 26 22.18 -53.10 5.06
N LYS A 27 22.66 -52.88 6.29
CA LYS A 27 22.49 -51.62 7.04
C LYS A 27 23.17 -50.44 6.34
N LYS A 28 24.40 -50.62 5.82
CA LYS A 28 25.12 -49.60 5.04
C LYS A 28 24.42 -49.27 3.71
N LYS A 29 23.89 -50.28 3.01
CA LYS A 29 23.12 -50.07 1.77
C LYS A 29 21.81 -49.34 2.04
N LYS A 30 21.10 -49.70 3.12
CA LYS A 30 19.86 -49.04 3.54
C LYS A 30 20.11 -47.57 3.90
N THR A 31 21.10 -47.28 4.74
CA THR A 31 21.45 -45.90 5.12
C THR A 31 21.90 -45.05 3.93
N LYS A 32 22.68 -45.62 3.01
CA LYS A 32 23.07 -44.96 1.75
C LYS A 32 21.86 -44.61 0.88
N ASN A 33 20.90 -45.53 0.71
CA ASN A 33 19.70 -45.27 -0.09
C ASN A 33 18.78 -44.20 0.54
N TRP A 34 18.66 -44.18 1.87
CA TRP A 34 17.89 -43.15 2.59
C TRP A 34 18.52 -41.76 2.49
N SER A 35 19.85 -41.67 2.58
CA SER A 35 20.57 -40.41 2.37
C SER A 35 20.37 -39.86 0.94
N GLN A 36 20.38 -40.72 -0.08
CA GLN A 36 20.15 -40.30 -1.46
C GLN A 36 18.71 -39.80 -1.69
N ILE A 37 17.72 -40.45 -1.07
CA ILE A 37 16.32 -40.00 -1.14
C ILE A 37 16.14 -38.63 -0.47
N LEU A 38 16.81 -38.38 0.66
CA LEU A 38 16.78 -37.08 1.34
C LEU A 38 17.41 -35.97 0.50
N ILE A 39 18.52 -36.26 -0.18
CA ILE A 39 19.21 -35.29 -1.03
C ILE A 39 18.34 -34.93 -2.26
N THR A 40 17.73 -35.93 -2.89
CA THR A 40 16.88 -35.69 -4.07
C THR A 40 15.60 -34.94 -3.73
N THR A 41 14.97 -35.20 -2.59
CA THR A 41 13.80 -34.44 -2.14
C THR A 41 14.14 -32.99 -1.82
N CYS A 42 15.29 -32.73 -1.18
CA CYS A 42 15.78 -31.36 -0.98
C CYS A 42 16.03 -30.62 -2.30
N LEU A 43 16.63 -31.28 -3.29
CA LEU A 43 16.88 -30.66 -4.61
C LEU A 43 15.58 -30.32 -5.35
N ILE A 44 14.57 -31.20 -5.28
CA ILE A 44 13.25 -30.94 -5.87
C ILE A 44 12.56 -29.76 -5.17
N LEU A 45 12.65 -29.69 -3.84
CA LEU A 45 12.12 -28.56 -3.07
C LEU A 45 12.79 -27.24 -3.45
N ILE A 46 14.12 -27.23 -3.60
CA ILE A 46 14.86 -26.04 -4.01
C ILE A 46 14.42 -25.61 -5.42
N LEU A 47 14.34 -26.55 -6.38
CA LEU A 47 13.87 -26.26 -7.73
C LEU A 47 12.45 -25.70 -7.76
N PHE A 48 11.55 -26.27 -6.95
CA PHE A 48 10.18 -25.78 -6.83
C PHE A 48 10.12 -24.37 -6.23
N MET A 49 10.91 -24.09 -5.20
CA MET A 49 11.00 -22.76 -4.60
C MET A 49 11.57 -21.73 -5.59
N THR A 50 12.60 -22.10 -6.38
CA THR A 50 13.11 -21.21 -7.43
C THR A 50 12.10 -20.97 -8.54
N PHE A 51 11.28 -21.97 -8.88
CA PHE A 51 10.21 -21.83 -9.86
C PHE A 51 9.12 -20.88 -9.37
N LEU A 52 8.70 -20.99 -8.10
CA LEU A 52 7.73 -20.07 -7.50
C LEU A 52 8.22 -18.62 -7.53
N ILE A 53 9.50 -18.39 -7.20
CA ILE A 53 10.12 -17.06 -7.27
C ILE A 53 10.14 -16.53 -8.71
N TYR A 54 10.44 -17.38 -9.70
CA TYR A 54 10.50 -16.98 -11.12
C TYR A 54 9.11 -16.68 -11.72
N THR A 55 8.07 -17.38 -11.25
CA THR A 55 6.67 -17.13 -11.65
C THR A 55 6.03 -15.95 -10.91
N GLY A 56 6.65 -15.47 -9.84
CA GLY A 56 6.30 -14.22 -9.18
C GLY A 56 6.70 -13.02 -10.04
N GLN A 57 6.08 -12.87 -11.20
CA GLN A 57 6.17 -11.64 -11.95
C GLN A 57 5.55 -10.53 -11.10
N GLU A 58 6.34 -9.52 -10.76
CA GLU A 58 5.83 -8.27 -10.23
C GLU A 58 4.81 -7.72 -11.21
N VAL A 59 3.54 -7.65 -10.78
CA VAL A 59 2.54 -6.88 -11.51
C VAL A 59 3.04 -5.44 -11.51
N GLN A 60 3.60 -4.99 -12.63
CA GLN A 60 3.91 -3.58 -12.82
C GLN A 60 2.59 -2.82 -12.86
N VAL A 61 2.12 -2.41 -11.69
CA VAL A 61 1.03 -1.44 -11.58
C VAL A 61 1.61 -0.14 -12.12
N ALA A 62 1.20 0.25 -13.32
CA ALA A 62 1.54 1.55 -13.87
C ALA A 62 1.21 2.63 -12.80
N PRO A 63 2.05 3.67 -12.65
CA PRO A 63 1.81 4.69 -11.64
C PRO A 63 0.41 5.29 -11.85
N GLN A 64 -0.41 5.25 -10.81
CA GLN A 64 -1.76 5.81 -10.86
C GLN A 64 -1.69 7.30 -11.22
N GLN A 65 -2.30 7.66 -12.34
CA GLN A 65 -2.43 9.05 -12.76
C GLN A 65 -3.68 9.67 -12.13
N TRP A 66 -3.61 10.95 -11.80
CA TRP A 66 -4.67 11.68 -11.11
C TRP A 66 -5.11 12.89 -11.93
N GLU A 67 -6.43 13.06 -12.04
CA GLU A 67 -7.07 14.27 -12.53
C GLU A 67 -7.41 15.14 -11.32
N TYR A 68 -7.18 16.45 -11.43
CA TYR A 68 -7.50 17.42 -10.37
C TYR A 68 -8.57 18.40 -10.82
N LYS A 69 -9.48 18.74 -9.90
CA LYS A 69 -10.52 19.75 -10.09
C LYS A 69 -10.46 20.75 -8.94
N ILE A 70 -10.50 22.03 -9.26
CA ILE A 70 -10.52 23.14 -8.29
C ILE A 70 -11.89 23.80 -8.36
N ILE A 71 -12.53 23.98 -7.21
CA ILE A 71 -13.84 24.62 -7.10
C ILE A 71 -13.72 25.79 -6.13
N ASP A 72 -14.15 26.96 -6.60
CA ASP A 72 -14.23 28.17 -5.81
C ASP A 72 -15.65 28.34 -5.28
N VAL A 73 -15.80 28.39 -3.96
CA VAL A 73 -17.07 28.67 -3.30
C VAL A 73 -17.03 30.09 -2.75
N PHE A 74 -17.92 30.93 -3.26
CA PHE A 74 -18.04 32.33 -2.86
C PHE A 74 -19.07 32.51 -1.74
N PRO A 75 -18.98 33.58 -0.95
CA PRO A 75 -19.99 33.89 0.04
C PRO A 75 -21.34 34.19 -0.62
N ASN A 76 -22.43 33.82 0.06
CA ASN A 76 -23.80 34.04 -0.43
C ASN A 76 -24.13 35.53 -0.66
N GLN A 77 -23.43 36.41 0.05
CA GLN A 77 -23.51 37.85 -0.11
C GLN A 77 -22.09 38.38 -0.35
N SER A 78 -21.89 39.02 -1.51
CA SER A 78 -20.65 39.72 -1.80
C SER A 78 -20.77 41.14 -1.27
N ASN A 79 -20.06 41.42 -0.20
CA ASN A 79 -19.99 42.74 0.38
C ASN A 79 -18.86 43.54 -0.28
N ASN A 80 -19.08 44.84 -0.50
CA ASN A 80 -18.05 45.72 -1.03
C ASN A 80 -16.89 45.86 -0.04
N ARG A 81 -15.67 46.03 -0.56
CA ARG A 81 -14.46 46.25 0.25
C ARG A 81 -14.37 47.68 0.80
N THR A 82 -15.15 48.58 0.24
CA THR A 82 -15.22 50.01 0.55
C THR A 82 -16.68 50.45 0.75
N GLY A 83 -16.88 51.62 1.36
CA GLY A 83 -18.23 52.17 1.61
C GLY A 83 -19.01 51.38 2.65
N ALA A 84 -20.34 51.50 2.64
CA ALA A 84 -21.20 50.96 3.71
C ALA A 84 -21.07 49.45 3.95
N GLY A 85 -20.83 48.65 2.89
CA GLY A 85 -20.69 47.19 2.99
C GLY A 85 -19.33 46.68 3.50
N SER A 86 -18.36 47.55 3.69
CA SER A 86 -17.01 47.17 4.14
C SER A 86 -16.96 46.68 5.59
N GLY A 87 -17.91 47.11 6.42
CA GLY A 87 -18.04 46.66 7.81
C GLY A 87 -18.75 45.32 7.97
N GLU A 88 -19.36 44.80 6.90
CA GLU A 88 -20.17 43.58 6.94
C GLU A 88 -19.31 42.31 6.98
N TYR A 89 -19.80 41.25 7.61
CA TYR A 89 -19.12 39.96 7.62
C TYR A 89 -19.49 39.14 6.37
N ASN A 90 -18.55 38.30 5.93
CA ASN A 90 -18.81 37.28 4.90
C ASN A 90 -18.83 35.90 5.56
N SER A 91 -19.76 35.06 5.13
CA SER A 91 -19.80 33.64 5.50
C SER A 91 -19.89 32.79 4.25
N ILE A 92 -19.15 31.70 4.23
CA ILE A 92 -19.10 30.75 3.13
C ILE A 92 -19.56 29.41 3.65
N SER A 93 -20.60 28.85 3.03
CA SER A 93 -21.14 27.54 3.37
C SER A 93 -21.29 26.74 2.08
N PRO A 94 -20.44 25.72 1.83
CA PRO A 94 -20.58 24.89 0.65
C PRO A 94 -21.87 24.07 0.71
N SER A 95 -22.54 23.91 -0.43
CA SER A 95 -23.78 23.14 -0.51
C SER A 95 -23.51 21.64 -0.35
N PRO A 96 -24.12 20.95 0.64
CA PRO A 96 -23.98 19.50 0.76
C PRO A 96 -24.43 18.74 -0.49
N PHE A 97 -25.38 19.30 -1.24
CA PHE A 97 -25.86 18.71 -2.49
C PHE A 97 -24.74 18.68 -3.55
N GLU A 98 -24.06 19.81 -3.78
CA GLU A 98 -22.95 19.90 -4.74
C GLU A 98 -21.76 19.01 -4.33
N LEU A 99 -21.47 18.94 -3.03
CA LEU A 99 -20.42 18.07 -2.49
C LEU A 99 -20.74 16.58 -2.73
N ASN A 100 -22.01 16.19 -2.55
CA ASN A 100 -22.45 14.82 -2.77
C ASN A 100 -22.46 14.46 -4.26
N GLU A 101 -22.82 15.39 -5.14
CA GLU A 101 -22.75 15.20 -6.59
C GLU A 101 -21.31 14.91 -7.04
N LEU A 102 -20.34 15.69 -6.57
CA LEU A 102 -18.91 15.44 -6.83
C LEU A 102 -18.46 14.07 -6.31
N GLY A 103 -18.89 13.69 -5.11
CA GLY A 103 -18.63 12.37 -4.56
C GLY A 103 -19.20 11.25 -5.44
N SER A 104 -20.40 11.43 -5.99
CA SER A 104 -21.04 10.46 -6.89
C SER A 104 -20.33 10.34 -8.25
N GLU A 105 -19.69 11.40 -8.72
CA GLU A 105 -18.81 11.42 -9.90
C GLU A 105 -17.42 10.79 -9.65
N GLY A 106 -17.14 10.35 -8.42
CA GLY A 106 -15.86 9.76 -8.01
C GLY A 106 -14.77 10.78 -7.67
N TRP A 107 -15.12 12.06 -7.47
CA TRP A 107 -14.18 13.06 -6.95
C TRP A 107 -14.00 12.91 -5.44
N GLU A 108 -12.74 12.91 -5.02
CA GLU A 108 -12.35 12.89 -3.61
C GLU A 108 -11.77 14.25 -3.22
N LEU A 109 -12.24 14.84 -2.11
CA LEU A 109 -11.68 16.08 -1.58
C LEU A 109 -10.28 15.81 -1.01
N VAL A 110 -9.28 16.50 -1.54
CA VAL A 110 -7.88 16.40 -1.10
C VAL A 110 -7.57 17.40 -0.01
N THR A 111 -7.95 18.65 -0.25
CA THR A 111 -7.67 19.75 0.66
C THR A 111 -8.61 20.92 0.39
N SER A 112 -8.68 21.82 1.36
CA SER A 112 -9.37 23.09 1.24
C SER A 112 -8.61 24.19 1.96
N TYR A 113 -8.73 25.40 1.47
CA TYR A 113 -8.20 26.58 2.14
C TYR A 113 -9.10 27.79 1.90
N LEU A 114 -9.04 28.71 2.85
CA LEU A 114 -9.81 29.93 2.83
C LEU A 114 -8.92 31.07 2.33
N GLU A 115 -9.35 31.76 1.29
CA GLU A 115 -8.75 33.03 0.92
C GLU A 115 -9.45 34.16 1.66
N MET A 116 -8.67 34.98 2.34
CA MET A 116 -9.15 36.12 3.12
C MET A 116 -8.98 37.40 2.32
N GLU A 117 -9.92 38.31 2.49
CA GLU A 117 -9.78 39.69 2.06
C GLU A 117 -9.75 40.65 3.24
N THR A 118 -9.12 41.81 3.02
CA THR A 118 -9.17 42.96 3.92
C THR A 118 -10.05 44.04 3.31
N ALA A 119 -11.14 44.37 3.97
CA ALA A 119 -11.98 45.52 3.70
C ALA A 119 -11.58 46.69 4.62
N TYR A 120 -11.72 47.91 4.11
CA TYR A 120 -11.32 49.13 4.81
C TYR A 120 -12.55 50.02 5.02
N PRO A 121 -13.21 49.90 6.18
CA PRO A 121 -14.37 50.71 6.46
C PRO A 121 -14.05 52.19 6.63
N ASN A 122 -14.74 53.03 5.87
CA ASN A 122 -14.78 54.46 6.09
C ASN A 122 -16.22 54.88 6.40
N PHE A 123 -16.45 55.40 7.60
CA PHE A 123 -17.77 55.85 8.07
C PHE A 123 -17.93 57.38 7.95
N GLY A 124 -17.06 58.05 7.18
CA GLY A 124 -17.00 59.51 7.06
C GLY A 124 -17.04 60.03 5.63
N ASN A 125 -16.60 61.29 5.47
CA ASN A 125 -16.40 61.94 4.17
C ASN A 125 -15.24 61.25 3.40
N GLU A 126 -15.29 61.20 2.07
CA GLU A 126 -14.18 60.69 1.25
C GLU A 126 -12.89 61.51 1.45
N ASP A 127 -13.03 62.77 1.88
CA ASP A 127 -11.92 63.70 2.13
C ASP A 127 -11.09 63.38 3.38
N TYR A 128 -11.58 62.53 4.30
CA TYR A 128 -10.85 62.17 5.52
C TYR A 128 -11.23 60.78 6.08
N VAL A 129 -10.21 59.98 6.42
CA VAL A 129 -10.37 58.63 6.96
C VAL A 129 -10.55 58.70 8.48
N THR A 130 -11.72 58.30 8.98
CA THR A 130 -11.94 58.07 10.42
C THR A 130 -11.62 56.61 10.77
N GLY A 131 -10.66 56.42 11.68
CA GLY A 131 -9.96 55.15 11.93
C GLY A 131 -10.80 54.02 12.54
N ILE A 132 -11.53 53.30 11.69
CA ILE A 132 -12.08 51.99 12.03
C ILE A 132 -11.03 50.93 11.70
N ARG A 133 -10.96 49.89 12.54
CA ARG A 133 -10.08 48.73 12.33
C ARG A 133 -10.45 48.04 11.01
N GLU A 134 -9.43 47.60 10.27
CA GLU A 134 -9.63 46.77 9.07
C GLU A 134 -10.52 45.56 9.36
N ASN A 135 -11.35 45.20 8.38
CA ASN A 135 -12.24 44.04 8.47
C ASN A 135 -11.67 42.91 7.61
N VAL A 136 -11.02 41.94 8.27
CA VAL A 136 -10.48 40.74 7.62
C VAL A 136 -11.56 39.67 7.59
N ARG A 137 -12.00 39.28 6.41
CA ARG A 137 -13.13 38.36 6.22
C ARG A 137 -12.91 37.38 5.06
N PRO A 138 -13.66 36.26 5.00
CA PRO A 138 -13.53 35.30 3.90
C PRO A 138 -13.90 35.92 2.54
N GLN A 139 -13.04 35.72 1.54
CA GLN A 139 -13.29 36.09 0.15
C GLN A 139 -13.84 34.91 -0.65
N ARG A 140 -13.17 33.75 -0.57
CA ARG A 140 -13.62 32.49 -1.17
C ARG A 140 -13.04 31.30 -0.41
N LEU A 141 -13.74 30.17 -0.49
CA LEU A 141 -13.25 28.86 -0.07
C LEU A 141 -12.81 28.11 -1.33
N VAL A 142 -11.55 27.71 -1.38
CA VAL A 142 -11.02 26.90 -2.49
C VAL A 142 -11.03 25.45 -2.05
N LEU A 143 -11.67 24.60 -2.86
CA LEU A 143 -11.74 23.16 -2.66
C LEU A 143 -10.96 22.47 -3.78
N ILE A 144 -10.01 21.61 -3.41
CA ILE A 144 -9.20 20.84 -4.37
C ILE A 144 -9.60 19.38 -4.29
N TYR A 145 -10.05 18.84 -5.42
CA TYR A 145 -10.44 17.45 -5.58
C TYR A 145 -9.47 16.70 -6.47
N LYS A 146 -9.41 15.38 -6.31
CA LYS A 146 -8.73 14.46 -7.22
C LYS A 146 -9.62 13.28 -7.57
N ARG A 147 -9.36 12.66 -8.71
CA ARG A 147 -9.87 11.32 -9.04
C ARG A 147 -8.87 10.55 -9.92
N PRO A 148 -8.88 9.21 -9.91
CA PRO A 148 -8.00 8.42 -10.78
C PRO A 148 -8.40 8.61 -12.25
N ILE A 149 -7.40 8.78 -13.14
CA ILE A 149 -7.64 8.73 -14.58
C ILE A 149 -7.82 7.27 -14.98
N THR A 150 -9.02 6.91 -15.41
CA THR A 150 -9.26 5.60 -16.03
C THR A 150 -8.79 5.67 -17.48
N SER A 151 -7.86 4.81 -17.90
CA SER A 151 -7.26 4.78 -19.25
C SER A 151 -8.22 4.47 -20.42
N GLN A 152 -9.54 4.51 -20.18
CA GLN A 152 -10.59 4.24 -21.17
C GLN A 152 -10.89 5.43 -22.11
N ASN A 153 -10.30 6.61 -21.88
CA ASN A 153 -10.52 7.82 -22.69
C ASN A 153 -9.30 8.22 -23.52
N SER A 154 -8.71 7.27 -24.25
CA SER A 154 -7.76 7.56 -25.32
C SER A 154 -8.39 7.18 -26.66
N ASN A 155 -9.14 8.12 -27.25
CA ASN A 155 -9.57 8.10 -28.65
C ASN A 155 -9.08 9.38 -29.31
#